data_AF-A0A838FIJ1-F1
#
_entry.id   AF-A0A838FIJ1-F1
#
_cell.length_a   1.000
_cell.length_b   1.000
_cell.length_c   1.000
_cell.angle_alpha   90.00
_cell.angle_beta   90.00
_cell.angle_gamma   90.00
#
_symmetry.space_group_name_H-M   'P 1'
#
loop_
_entity.id
_entity.type
_entity.pdbx_description
1 polymer ?
#
loop_
_entity_poly.entity_id
_entity_poly.type
_entity_poly.pdbx_seq_one_letter_code
_entity_poly.pdbx_strand_id
1 'polypeptide(L)' 'LDALESEGLLDVAVRVGVRTDDGPPAIVERADLVVGGPDGVVAVLEALVPPRTAV' A
#
# COMPACT_ATOMS: atom_id res chain seq x y z
N LEU A 1 7.37 -0.17 -9.27
CA LEU A 1 7.97 0.06 -7.94
C LEU A 1 9.47 -0.11 -8.03
N ASP A 2 9.96 -1.33 -8.29
CA ASP A 2 11.40 -1.62 -8.36
C ASP A 2 12.17 -0.69 -9.32
N ALA A 3 11.61 -0.38 -10.50
CA ALA A 3 12.21 0.60 -11.43
C ALA A 3 12.24 2.03 -10.88
N LEU A 4 11.16 2.49 -10.23
CA LEU A 4 11.06 3.84 -9.66
C LEU A 4 11.95 4.02 -8.43
N GLU A 5 12.06 2.96 -7.60
CA GLU A 5 13.03 2.88 -6.50
C GLU A 5 14.47 2.93 -7.05
N SER A 6 14.76 2.13 -8.09
CA SER A 6 16.09 2.09 -8.72
C SER A 6 16.48 3.40 -9.40
N GLU A 7 15.51 4.15 -9.93
CA GLU A 7 15.72 5.46 -10.56
C GLU A 7 15.82 6.59 -9.52
N GLY A 8 15.66 6.29 -8.22
CA GLY A 8 15.70 7.29 -7.14
C GLY A 8 14.54 8.28 -7.18
N LEU A 9 13.43 7.92 -7.83
CA LEU A 9 12.24 8.78 -7.95
C LEU A 9 11.30 8.67 -6.75
N LEU A 10 11.55 7.71 -5.86
CA LEU A 10 10.79 7.49 -4.63
C LEU A 10 11.76 7.54 -3.45
N ASP A 11 11.54 8.49 -2.54
CA ASP A 11 12.28 8.53 -1.27
C ASP A 11 11.92 7.33 -0.38
N VAL A 12 10.65 6.93 -0.41
CA VAL A 12 10.10 5.78 0.30
C VAL A 12 8.99 5.16 -0.54
N ALA A 13 8.93 3.83 -0.54
CA ALA A 13 7.84 3.09 -1.15
C ALA A 13 7.36 1.98 -0.20
N VAL A 14 6.04 1.76 -0.18
CA VAL A 14 5.40 0.72 0.64
C VAL A 14 4.50 -0.13 -0.26
N ARG A 15 4.72 -1.44 -0.28
CA ARG A 15 3.91 -2.41 -1.02
C ARG A 15 2.76 -2.87 -0.14
N VAL A 16 1.55 -2.44 -0.48
CA VAL A 16 0.32 -2.87 0.21
C VAL A 16 -0.34 -4.01 -0.57
N GLY A 17 -0.30 -5.22 -0.03
CA GLY A 17 -0.92 -6.41 -0.60
C GLY A 17 -2.36 -6.57 -0.12
N VAL A 18 -3.29 -6.76 -1.05
CA VAL A 18 -4.69 -7.04 -0.71
C VAL A 18 -4.91 -8.55 -0.73
N ARG A 19 -5.09 -9.14 0.44
CA ARG A 19 -5.42 -10.56 0.56
C ARG A 19 -6.89 -10.77 0.21
N THR A 20 -7.09 -11.61 -0.81
CA THR A 20 -8.38 -12.17 -1.21
C THR A 20 -8.20 -13.68 -1.36
N ASP A 21 -9.27 -14.45 -1.19
CA ASP A 21 -9.17 -15.92 -1.26
C ASP A 21 -8.73 -16.42 -2.65
N ASP A 22 -9.06 -15.66 -3.71
CA ASP A 22 -8.67 -15.93 -5.10
C ASP A 22 -7.36 -15.23 -5.53
N GLY A 23 -6.70 -14.52 -4.62
CA GLY A 23 -5.52 -13.71 -4.93
C GLY A 23 -4.25 -14.55 -5.09
N PRO A 24 -3.33 -14.20 -6.02
CA PRO A 24 -2.06 -14.90 -6.15
C PRO A 24 -1.20 -14.71 -4.89
N PRO A 25 -0.57 -15.79 -4.36
CA PRO A 25 0.24 -15.73 -3.13
C PRO A 25 1.37 -14.69 -3.17
N ALA A 26 1.96 -14.48 -4.35
CA ALA A 26 3.04 -13.53 -4.58
C ALA A 26 2.68 -12.07 -4.18
N ILE A 27 1.39 -11.70 -4.14
CA ILE A 27 0.95 -10.38 -3.66
C ILE A 27 1.22 -10.24 -2.16
N VAL A 28 0.93 -11.28 -1.39
CA VAL A 28 1.10 -11.30 0.07
C VAL A 28 2.57 -11.44 0.43
N GLU A 29 3.31 -12.28 -0.31
CA GLU A 29 4.73 -12.55 -0.05
C GLU A 29 5.63 -11.32 -0.25
N ARG A 30 5.28 -10.44 -1.19
CA ARG A 30 6.07 -9.25 -1.53
C ARG A 30 5.58 -7.98 -0.83
N ALA A 31 4.52 -8.08 -0.03
CA ALA A 31 3.91 -6.93 0.62
C ALA A 31 4.60 -6.59 1.94
N ASP A 32 4.80 -5.30 2.16
CA ASP A 32 5.24 -4.76 3.46
C ASP A 32 4.06 -4.70 4.44
N LEU A 33 2.84 -4.53 3.90
CA LEU A 33 1.58 -4.54 4.65
C LEU A 33 0.54 -5.35 3.90
N VAL A 34 -0.10 -6.30 4.58
CA VAL A 34 -1.19 -7.12 4.01
C VAL A 34 -2.51 -6.70 4.64
N VAL A 35 -3.48 -6.35 3.80
CA VAL A 35 -4.83 -5.95 4.22
C VAL A 35 -5.87 -6.96 3.77
N GLY A 36 -6.96 -7.07 4.52
CA GLY A 36 -8.09 -7.95 4.16
C GLY A 36 -9.06 -7.24 3.22
N GLY A 37 -9.16 -7.71 1.98
CA GLY A 37 -10.11 -7.19 1.01
C GLY A 37 -9.95 -5.70 0.68
N PRO A 38 -10.85 -5.15 -0.16
CA PRO A 38 -10.79 -3.75 -0.60
C PRO A 38 -11.01 -2.76 0.55
N ASP A 39 -11.82 -3.10 1.55
CA ASP A 39 -12.07 -2.23 2.71
C ASP A 39 -10.79 -1.94 3.50
N GLY A 40 -9.87 -2.90 3.56
CA GLY A 40 -8.56 -2.70 4.18
C GLY A 40 -7.70 -1.66 3.44
N VAL A 41 -7.88 -1.50 2.13
CA VAL A 41 -7.20 -0.44 1.35
C VAL A 41 -7.76 0.93 1.71
N VAL A 42 -9.09 1.03 1.90
CA VAL A 42 -9.73 2.28 2.30
C VAL A 42 -9.13 2.78 3.63
N ALA A 43 -8.99 1.91 4.62
CA ALA A 43 -8.39 2.25 5.90
C ALA A 43 -6.93 2.77 5.77
N VAL A 44 -6.14 2.18 4.85
CA VAL A 44 -4.78 2.66 4.56
C VAL A 44 -4.82 4.07 3.97
N LEU A 45 -5.70 4.32 3.00
CA LEU A 45 -5.81 5.63 2.37
C LEU A 45 -6.27 6.70 3.37
N GLU A 46 -7.23 6.37 4.23
CA GLU A 46 -7.70 7.25 5.30
C GLU A 46 -6.58 7.62 6.27
N ALA A 47 -5.71 6.68 6.62
CA ALA A 47 -4.56 6.94 7.49
C ALA A 47 -3.51 7.86 6.87
N LEU A 48 -3.45 7.96 5.54
CA LEU A 48 -2.54 8.85 4.81
C LEU A 48 -3.11 10.25 4.60
N VAL A 49 -4.40 10.47 4.90
CA VAL A 49 -5.00 11.80 4.79
C VAL A 49 -4.38 12.70 5.87
N PRO A 50 -3.69 13.79 5.51
CA PRO A 50 -3.19 14.72 6.50
C PRO A 50 -4.37 15.36 7.25
N PRO A 51 -4.20 15.70 8.55
CA PRO A 51 -5.23 16.43 9.27
C PRO A 51 -5.57 17.71 8.50
N ARG A 52 -6.86 18.00 8.35
CA ARG A 52 -7.28 19.27 7.75
C ARG A 52 -6.73 20.41 8.61
N THR A 53 -5.75 21.14 8.08
CA THR A 53 -5.32 22.40 8.68
C THR A 53 -6.52 23.34 8.66
N ALA A 54 -7.06 23.67 9.84
CA ALA A 54 -8.06 24.72 9.96
C ALA A 54 -7.41 26.04 9.50
N VAL A 55 -8.02 26.68 8.51
CA VAL A 55 -7.65 28.02 8.02
C VAL A 55 -8.24 29.07 8.96
#